data_AF-A0A6B3CH68-F1
#
_entry.id   AF-A0A6B3CH68-F1
#
_cell.length_a   1.000
_cell.length_b   1.000
_cell.length_c   1.000
_cell.angle_alpha   90.00
_cell.angle_beta   90.00
_cell.angle_gamma   90.00
#
_symmetry.space_group_name_H-M   'P 1'
#
loop_
_entity.id
_entity.type
_entity.pdbx_description
1 polymer ?
#
loop_
_entity_poly.entity_id
_entity_poly.type
_entity_poly.pdbx_seq_one_letter_code
_entity_poly.pdbx_strand_id
1 'polypeptide(L)' 'VTAHGADARAWLAAAPADSADVLVADVFGGSRVPAHLASVGYLREAARVLRPDGVYVANLADAAPFGFL' A
#
# COMPACT_ATOMS: atom_id res chain seq x y z
N VAL A 1 -11.05 7.32 -14.32
CA VAL A 1 -10.81 6.70 -13.00
C VAL A 1 -11.69 5.48 -12.90
N THR A 2 -11.14 4.32 -12.52
CA THR A 2 -11.88 3.07 -12.31
C THR A 2 -11.87 2.74 -10.84
N ALA A 3 -13.03 2.48 -10.25
CA ALA A 3 -13.15 2.09 -8.85
C ALA A 3 -13.26 0.57 -8.72
N HIS A 4 -12.54 -0.01 -7.76
CA HIS A 4 -12.60 -1.43 -7.44
C HIS A 4 -13.09 -1.62 -6.02
N GLY A 5 -14.25 -2.27 -5.85
CA GLY A 5 -14.76 -2.65 -4.52
C GLY A 5 -14.13 -3.97 -4.08
N ALA A 6 -12.97 -3.90 -3.42
CA ALA A 6 -12.25 -5.06 -2.91
C ALA A 6 -11.38 -4.68 -1.71
N ASP A 7 -10.91 -5.69 -0.96
CA ASP A 7 -9.77 -5.51 -0.07
C ASP A 7 -8.52 -5.12 -0.87
N ALA A 8 -7.84 -4.05 -0.45
CA ALA A 8 -6.72 -3.48 -1.19
C ALA A 8 -5.54 -4.46 -1.32
N ARG A 9 -5.28 -5.27 -0.29
CA ARG A 9 -4.21 -6.27 -0.32
C ARG A 9 -4.55 -7.39 -1.29
N ALA A 10 -5.77 -7.89 -1.28
CA ALA A 10 -6.23 -8.91 -2.23
C ALA A 10 -6.18 -8.41 -3.66
N TRP A 11 -6.59 -7.16 -3.90
CA TRP A 11 -6.49 -6.54 -5.23
C TRP A 11 -5.04 -6.44 -5.68
N LEU A 12 -4.15 -5.96 -4.81
CA LEU A 12 -2.73 -5.80 -5.13
C LEU A 12 -2.05 -7.13 -5.48
N ALA A 13 -2.38 -8.19 -4.74
CA ALA A 13 -1.87 -9.54 -5.02
C ALA A 13 -2.30 -10.07 -6.40
N ALA A 14 -3.46 -9.64 -6.92
CA ALA A 14 -3.95 -10.04 -8.24
C ALA A 14 -3.50 -9.11 -9.38
N ALA A 15 -2.97 -7.92 -9.07
CA ALA A 15 -2.56 -6.95 -10.08
C ALA A 15 -1.34 -7.44 -10.88
N PRO A 16 -1.23 -7.15 -12.19
CA PRO A 16 -0.07 -7.53 -12.99
C PRO A 16 1.23 -6.86 -12.49
N ALA A 17 2.37 -7.52 -12.73
CA ALA A 17 3.67 -6.90 -12.47
C ALA A 17 3.92 -5.71 -13.43
N ASP A 18 4.76 -4.76 -13.03
CA ASP A 18 5.18 -3.61 -13.84
C ASP A 18 4.01 -2.81 -14.46
N SER A 19 2.88 -2.75 -13.76
CA SER A 19 1.62 -2.19 -14.26
C SER A 19 1.30 -0.78 -13.73
N ALA A 20 2.03 -0.32 -12.70
CA ALA A 20 1.85 1.01 -12.12
C ALA A 20 3.14 1.84 -12.16
N ASP A 21 3.03 3.11 -12.54
CA ASP A 21 4.12 4.09 -12.38
C ASP A 21 4.16 4.68 -10.96
N VAL A 22 2.99 4.81 -10.33
CA VAL A 22 2.85 5.31 -8.95
C VAL A 22 1.81 4.47 -8.21
N LEU A 23 2.12 4.10 -6.97
CA LEU A 23 1.20 3.44 -6.06
C LEU A 23 1.08 4.27 -4.79
N VAL A 24 -0.15 4.70 -4.47
CA VAL A 24 -0.46 5.49 -3.28
C VAL A 24 -1.24 4.60 -2.30
N ALA A 25 -0.62 4.31 -1.16
CA ALA A 25 -1.26 3.63 -0.05
C ALA A 25 -1.80 4.67 0.94
N ASP A 26 -3.10 4.88 0.90
CA ASP A 26 -3.84 5.77 1.79
C ASP A 26 -4.96 4.99 2.49
N VAL A 27 -4.57 4.01 3.31
CA VAL A 27 -5.50 3.05 3.92
C VAL A 27 -5.60 3.26 5.41
N PHE A 28 -6.74 3.79 5.85
CA PHE A 28 -7.06 3.99 7.25
C PHE A 28 -8.29 3.18 7.66
N GLY A 29 -8.16 2.45 8.77
CA GLY A 29 -9.30 1.98 9.57
C GLY A 29 -9.42 2.83 10.82
N GLY A 30 -9.99 4.04 10.70
CA GLY A 30 -9.97 5.03 11.78
C GLY A 30 -8.58 5.66 11.95
N SER A 31 -8.04 5.68 13.17
CA SER A 31 -6.75 6.30 13.50
C SER A 31 -5.53 5.37 13.42
N ARG A 32 -5.65 4.19 12.79
CA ARG A 32 -4.56 3.21 12.69
C ARG A 32 -4.41 2.66 11.28
N VAL A 33 -3.17 2.57 10.81
CA VAL A 33 -2.83 1.76 9.63
C VAL A 33 -2.87 0.28 10.05
N PRO A 34 -3.66 -0.59 9.37
CA PRO A 34 -3.67 -2.01 9.70
C PRO A 34 -2.27 -2.63 9.55
N ALA A 35 -1.80 -3.34 10.57
CA ALA A 35 -0.44 -3.92 10.62
C ALA A 35 -0.07 -4.80 9.40
N HIS A 36 -1.06 -5.41 8.74
CA HIS A 36 -0.84 -6.23 7.55
C HIS A 36 -0.49 -5.42 6.29
N LEU A 37 -0.83 -4.13 6.25
CA LEU A 37 -0.44 -3.18 5.18
C LEU A 37 0.93 -2.54 5.46
N ALA A 38 1.38 -2.60 6.70
CA ALA A 38 2.72 -2.21 7.14
C ALA A 38 3.69 -3.41 7.22
N SER A 39 3.51 -4.40 6.35
CA SER A 39 4.32 -5.61 6.35
C SER A 39 5.29 -5.63 5.18
N VAL A 40 6.44 -6.29 5.38
CA VAL A 40 7.40 -6.56 4.28
C VAL A 40 6.72 -7.33 3.15
N GLY A 41 5.77 -8.22 3.47
CA GLY A 41 4.99 -8.94 2.47
C GLY A 41 4.16 -8.01 1.58
N TYR A 42 3.49 -7.03 2.18
CA TYR A 42 2.72 -6.03 1.42
C TYR A 42 3.62 -5.17 0.53
N LEU A 43 4.75 -4.70 1.06
CA LEU A 43 5.70 -3.89 0.29
C LEU A 43 6.33 -4.66 -0.88
N ARG A 44 6.53 -5.99 -0.75
CA ARG A 44 6.98 -6.83 -1.87
C ARG A 44 5.96 -6.89 -3.01
N GLU A 45 4.68 -7.02 -2.68
CA GLU A 45 3.62 -6.99 -3.70
C GLU A 45 3.51 -5.60 -4.35
N ALA A 46 3.63 -4.53 -3.56
CA ALA A 46 3.67 -3.16 -4.11
C ALA A 46 4.85 -2.97 -5.07
N ALA A 47 6.04 -3.44 -4.68
CA ALA A 47 7.24 -3.37 -5.52
C ALA A 47 7.11 -4.21 -6.80
N ARG A 48 6.44 -5.37 -6.75
CA ARG A 48 6.18 -6.20 -7.94
C ARG A 48 5.28 -5.49 -8.95
N VAL A 49 4.28 -4.77 -8.46
CA VAL A 49 3.28 -4.08 -9.30
C VAL A 49 3.84 -2.78 -9.89
N LEU A 50 4.74 -2.11 -9.19
CA LEU A 50 5.46 -0.96 -9.70
C LEU A 50 6.41 -1.34 -10.83
N ARG A 51 6.54 -0.45 -11.81
CA ARG A 51 7.60 -0.49 -12.82
C ARG A 51 8.98 -0.22 -12.20
N PRO A 52 10.09 -0.50 -12.91
CA PRO A 52 11.45 -0.31 -12.38
C PRO A 52 11.73 1.09 -11.79
N ASP A 53 11.17 2.15 -12.39
CA ASP A 53 11.33 3.54 -11.94
C ASP A 53 10.09 4.06 -11.17
N GLY A 54 9.21 3.15 -10.76
CA GLY A 54 7.96 3.47 -10.11
C GLY A 54 8.12 3.95 -8.67
N VAL A 55 7.15 4.74 -8.20
CA VAL A 55 7.18 5.35 -6.86
C VAL A 55 6.07 4.78 -5.97
N TYR A 56 6.46 4.34 -4.78
CA TYR A 56 5.53 4.01 -3.70
C TYR A 56 5.42 5.19 -2.73
N VAL A 57 4.20 5.67 -2.50
CA VAL A 57 3.88 6.70 -1.52
C VAL A 57 2.93 6.11 -0.50
N ALA A 58 3.25 6.21 0.78
CA ALA A 58 2.39 5.75 1.87
C ALA A 58 2.06 6.90 2.81
N ASN A 59 0.78 7.02 3.15
CA ASN A 59 0.34 7.82 4.26
C ASN A 59 0.44 6.99 5.55
N LEU A 60 1.34 7.39 6.45
CA LEU A 60 1.57 6.73 7.73
C LEU A 60 1.07 7.65 8.84
N ALA A 61 -0.14 7.39 9.34
CA ALA A 61 -0.56 8.02 10.58
C ALA A 61 0.23 7.39 11.73
N ASP A 62 0.89 8.24 12.51
CA ASP A 62 1.63 7.88 13.71
C ASP A 62 1.53 9.04 14.70
N ALA A 63 1.74 8.76 15.98
CA ALA A 63 1.76 9.76 17.04
C ALA A 63 3.04 9.65 17.88
N ALA A 64 3.47 10.76 18.48
CA ALA A 64 4.64 10.77 19.36
C ALA A 64 4.54 9.66 20.43
N PRO A 65 5.60 8.85 20.63
CA PRO A 65 6.99 9.07 20.20
C PRO A 65 7.37 8.49 18.81
N PHE A 66 6.40 8.27 17.92
CA PHE A 66 6.58 7.70 16.57
C PHE A 66 7.10 6.27 16.59
N GLY A 67 6.45 5.46 17.42
CA GLY A 67 6.70 4.03 17.51
C GLY A 67 5.92 3.22 16.47
N PHE A 68 5.21 3.87 15.53
CA PHE A 68 4.40 3.28 14.45
C PHE A 68 2.95 2.91 14.84
N LEU A 69 2.25 3.77 15.60
CA LEU A 69 0.85 3.56 16.01
C LEU A 69 -0.11 4.67 15.57
#